data_AF-A0AAJ1UJ71-F1
#
_entry.id   AF-A0AAJ1UJ71-F1
#
_cell.length_a   1.000
_cell.length_b   1.000
_cell.length_c   1.000
_cell.angle_alpha   90.00
_cell.angle_beta   90.00
_cell.angle_gamma   90.00
#
_symmetry.space_group_name_H-M   'P 1'
#
loop_
_entity.id
_entity.type
_entity.pdbx_description
1 polymer ?
#
loop_
_entity_poly.entity_id
_entity_poly.type
_entity_poly.pdbx_seq_one_letter_code
_entity_poly.pdbx_strand_id
1 'polypeptide(L)'
;MPADPQRQFDMCLIIFYLLDWGLLAQIWSGMSPCMTPGLGDCVVWWDAFAAVGAIGAVIATVVLGVFTYRLGVAANNASDAALKLAADEEKRQKTREGREKTLVLVQINGEVTDNQKELADIHRRLDGPLADELFVTDDIFRQAMLDRLTKVEFPITNQLVDRLHYLDDPIGPALVRCVAMLRSLNRKGAAVRDGRDRTNTREHYQVLCIATQVLSEDLESVRLACAKAIIDSGVDASRIARAESNDEGHSAGDNRAAD
;
A
#
# COMPACT_ATOMS: atom_id res chain seq x y z
N MET A 1 26.69 -13.59 -17.81
CA MET A 1 28.05 -13.78 -17.25
C MET A 1 28.50 -12.44 -16.70
N PRO A 2 28.54 -12.26 -15.36
CA PRO A 2 29.07 -11.02 -14.78
C PRO A 2 30.57 -10.96 -15.08
N ALA A 3 31.02 -9.83 -15.64
CA ALA A 3 32.43 -9.59 -15.87
C ALA A 3 33.15 -9.57 -14.51
N ASP A 4 34.20 -10.39 -14.41
CA ASP A 4 35.03 -10.52 -13.21
C ASP A 4 35.68 -9.16 -12.85
N PRO A 5 35.36 -8.56 -11.68
CA PRO A 5 35.91 -7.27 -11.27
C PRO A 5 37.43 -7.28 -11.10
N GLN A 6 38.05 -8.47 -11.00
CA GLN A 6 39.49 -8.61 -10.82
C GLN A 6 40.29 -8.24 -12.10
N ARG A 7 39.74 -8.48 -13.30
CA ARG A 7 40.38 -8.05 -14.56
C ARG A 7 40.33 -6.54 -14.81
N GLN A 8 39.43 -5.82 -14.15
CA GLN A 8 39.30 -4.36 -14.31
C GLN A 8 40.38 -3.59 -13.54
N PHE A 9 40.85 -4.11 -12.40
CA PHE A 9 41.94 -3.50 -11.65
C PHE A 9 43.30 -3.64 -12.35
N ASP A 10 43.56 -4.78 -13.02
CA ASP A 10 44.82 -5.01 -13.73
C ASP A 10 45.03 -4.02 -14.89
N MET A 11 43.97 -3.60 -15.57
CA MET A 11 44.10 -2.68 -16.71
C MET A 11 44.37 -1.23 -16.28
N CYS A 12 43.87 -0.79 -15.12
CA CYS A 12 44.21 0.52 -14.53
C CYS A 12 45.63 0.55 -13.98
N LEU A 13 46.10 -0.57 -13.39
CA LEU A 13 47.49 -0.71 -12.94
C LEU A 13 48.47 -0.60 -14.12
N ILE A 14 48.13 -1.15 -15.28
CA ILE A 14 48.97 -1.03 -16.49
C ILE A 14 49.06 0.42 -16.99
N ILE A 15 48.00 1.22 -16.92
CA ILE A 15 48.05 2.64 -17.33
C ILE A 15 48.86 3.48 -16.32
N PHE A 16 48.76 3.20 -15.03
CA PHE A 16 49.62 3.82 -14.00
C PHE A 16 51.09 3.36 -14.11
N TYR A 17 51.34 2.10 -14.49
CA TYR A 17 52.69 1.60 -14.77
C TYR A 17 53.26 2.11 -16.10
N LEU A 18 52.43 2.45 -17.09
CA LEU A 18 52.87 3.11 -18.33
C LEU A 18 53.18 4.60 -18.11
N LEU A 19 52.66 5.19 -17.04
CA LEU A 19 53.20 6.39 -16.40
C LEU A 19 54.39 6.02 -15.49
N ASP A 20 55.29 5.17 -16.01
CA ASP A 20 56.55 4.86 -15.37
C ASP A 20 57.30 6.19 -15.17
N TRP A 21 57.72 6.44 -13.93
CA TRP A 21 58.63 7.55 -13.61
C TRP A 21 59.86 7.52 -14.51
N GLY A 22 60.26 6.33 -15.01
CA GLY A 22 61.30 6.15 -16.01
C GLY A 22 61.02 6.83 -17.36
N LEU A 23 59.79 6.71 -17.90
CA LEU A 23 59.42 7.34 -19.17
C LEU A 23 59.35 8.87 -19.03
N LEU A 24 58.76 9.35 -17.93
CA LEU A 24 58.75 10.78 -17.60
C LEU A 24 60.17 11.32 -17.42
N ALA A 25 61.07 10.59 -16.75
CA ALA A 25 62.46 10.98 -16.57
C ALA A 25 63.27 10.94 -17.89
N GLN A 26 63.00 9.99 -18.80
CA GLN A 26 63.61 9.93 -20.13
C GLN A 26 63.13 11.06 -21.03
N ILE A 27 61.84 11.36 -21.01
CA ILE A 27 61.24 12.49 -21.74
C ILE A 27 61.75 13.82 -21.16
N TRP A 28 61.89 13.92 -19.84
CA TRP A 28 62.42 15.10 -19.14
C TRP A 28 63.89 15.36 -19.44
N SER A 29 64.72 14.31 -19.44
CA SER A 29 66.14 14.41 -19.82
C SER A 29 66.36 14.65 -21.31
N GLY A 30 65.44 14.22 -22.18
CA GLY A 30 65.46 14.52 -23.61
C GLY A 30 65.00 15.94 -23.97
N MET A 31 64.07 16.52 -23.21
CA MET A 31 63.50 17.86 -23.51
C MET A 31 64.31 19.04 -22.95
N SER A 32 65.20 18.83 -21.98
CA SER A 32 66.02 19.92 -21.44
C SER A 32 67.46 19.49 -21.13
N PRO A 33 68.37 19.47 -22.12
CA PRO A 33 69.80 19.28 -21.85
C PRO A 33 70.43 20.43 -21.04
N CYS A 34 69.66 21.47 -20.69
CA CYS A 34 70.17 22.80 -20.35
C CYS A 34 69.72 23.33 -18.98
N MET A 35 69.24 22.45 -18.10
CA MET A 35 68.79 22.82 -16.75
C MET A 35 69.95 23.01 -15.74
N THR A 36 71.18 22.66 -16.09
CA THR A 36 72.37 23.03 -15.30
C THR A 36 72.76 24.47 -15.61
N PRO A 37 72.64 25.42 -14.66
CA PRO A 37 73.07 26.79 -14.87
C PRO A 37 74.60 26.84 -15.03
N GLY A 38 75.07 27.34 -16.18
CA GLY A 38 76.49 27.70 -16.36
C GLY A 38 77.24 27.09 -17.55
N LEU A 39 76.60 26.40 -18.51
CA LEU A 39 77.27 25.98 -19.75
C LEU A 39 76.39 26.18 -20.99
N GLY A 40 76.75 27.19 -21.80
CA GLY A 40 76.33 27.36 -23.21
C GLY A 40 75.00 28.09 -23.42
N ASP A 41 74.93 28.85 -24.53
CA ASP A 41 73.73 29.52 -25.07
C ASP A 41 72.66 28.52 -25.48
N CYS A 42 72.04 27.88 -24.50
CA CYS A 42 70.94 26.95 -24.74
C CYS A 42 69.60 27.67 -24.58
N VAL A 43 68.93 27.87 -25.71
CA VAL A 43 67.61 28.50 -25.79
C VAL A 43 66.54 27.49 -25.41
N VAL A 44 65.78 27.77 -24.35
CA VAL A 44 64.62 26.96 -23.95
C VAL A 44 63.56 27.03 -25.05
N TRP A 45 63.34 25.90 -25.74
CA TRP A 45 62.30 25.76 -26.77
C TRP A 45 60.91 25.57 -26.13
N TRP A 46 60.31 26.68 -25.68
CA TRP A 46 58.97 26.70 -25.08
C TRP A 46 57.89 26.12 -26.02
N ASP A 47 58.06 26.26 -27.33
CA ASP A 47 57.14 25.68 -28.33
C ASP A 47 57.12 24.15 -28.31
N ALA A 48 58.24 23.49 -28.01
CA ALA A 48 58.27 22.03 -27.88
C ALA A 48 57.55 21.55 -26.61
N PHE A 49 57.71 22.26 -25.48
CA PHE A 49 56.98 21.98 -24.25
C PHE A 49 55.47 22.20 -24.42
N ALA A 50 55.09 23.27 -25.11
CA ALA A 50 53.69 23.56 -25.42
C ALA A 50 53.07 22.46 -26.32
N ALA A 51 53.81 22.00 -27.33
CA ALA A 51 53.35 20.93 -28.23
C ALA A 51 53.15 19.60 -27.49
N VAL A 52 54.10 19.19 -26.63
CA VAL A 52 53.97 17.96 -25.83
C VAL A 52 52.85 18.07 -24.81
N GLY A 53 52.72 19.23 -24.14
CA GLY A 53 51.63 19.51 -23.20
C GLY A 53 50.25 19.46 -23.86
N ALA A 54 50.13 20.03 -25.06
CA ALA A 54 48.88 20.00 -25.84
C ALA A 54 48.48 18.57 -26.25
N ILE A 55 49.44 17.76 -26.71
CA ILE A 55 49.19 16.35 -27.05
C ILE A 55 48.75 15.57 -25.80
N GLY A 56 49.43 15.77 -24.66
CA GLY A 56 49.06 15.16 -23.39
C GLY A 56 47.64 15.53 -22.94
N ALA A 57 47.26 16.79 -23.09
CA ALA A 57 45.91 17.26 -22.75
C ALA A 57 44.82 16.63 -23.64
N VAL A 58 45.10 16.46 -24.94
CA VAL A 58 44.16 15.78 -25.86
C VAL A 58 43.99 14.32 -25.47
N ILE A 59 45.08 13.60 -25.19
CA ILE A 59 45.02 12.20 -24.76
C ILE A 59 44.25 12.06 -23.45
N ALA A 60 44.54 12.90 -22.45
CA ALA A 60 43.83 12.90 -21.18
C ALA A 60 42.31 13.13 -21.37
N THR A 61 41.94 14.08 -22.23
CA THR A 61 40.53 14.38 -22.55
C THR A 61 39.82 13.18 -23.20
N VAL A 62 40.48 12.51 -24.15
CA VAL A 62 39.94 11.32 -24.81
C VAL A 62 39.75 10.18 -23.80
N VAL A 63 40.74 9.94 -22.95
CA VAL A 63 40.68 8.90 -21.91
C VAL A 63 39.52 9.20 -20.93
N LEU A 64 39.41 10.43 -20.44
CA LEU A 64 38.30 10.85 -19.59
C LEU A 64 36.96 10.65 -20.29
N GLY A 65 36.82 11.07 -21.55
CA GLY A 65 35.60 10.89 -22.33
C GLY A 65 35.18 9.41 -22.46
N VAL A 66 36.14 8.52 -22.69
CA VAL A 66 35.88 7.07 -22.75
C VAL A 66 35.41 6.53 -21.39
N PHE A 67 36.06 6.91 -20.29
CA PHE A 67 35.63 6.49 -18.96
C PHE A 67 34.26 7.04 -18.60
N THR A 68 33.99 8.33 -18.86
CA THR A 68 32.69 8.95 -18.63
C THR A 68 31.58 8.27 -19.43
N TYR A 69 31.83 7.94 -20.71
CA TYR A 69 30.87 7.21 -21.53
C TYR A 69 30.58 5.81 -20.97
N ARG A 70 31.62 5.05 -20.59
CA ARG A 70 31.44 3.71 -20.03
C ARG A 70 30.71 3.73 -18.69
N LEU A 71 31.02 4.71 -17.83
CA LEU A 71 30.33 4.92 -16.56
C LEU A 71 28.86 5.28 -16.81
N GLY A 72 28.57 6.14 -17.80
CA GLY A 72 27.20 6.49 -18.17
C GLY A 72 26.37 5.29 -18.64
N VAL A 73 26.94 4.45 -19.53
CA VAL A 73 26.26 3.22 -19.98
C VAL A 73 26.05 2.24 -18.83
N ALA A 74 27.06 2.05 -17.97
CA ALA A 74 26.93 1.18 -16.81
C ALA A 74 25.89 1.70 -15.80
N ALA A 75 25.86 3.02 -15.56
CA ALA A 75 24.88 3.66 -14.69
C ALA A 75 23.46 3.50 -15.23
N ASN A 76 23.23 3.72 -16.53
CA ASN A 76 21.91 3.54 -17.15
C ASN A 76 21.41 2.09 -17.02
N ASN A 77 22.28 1.11 -17.27
CA ASN A 77 21.93 -0.30 -17.09
C ASN A 77 21.61 -0.65 -15.62
N ALA A 78 22.35 -0.06 -14.67
CA ALA A 78 22.09 -0.25 -13.25
C ALA A 78 20.76 0.39 -12.82
N SER A 79 20.46 1.59 -13.31
CA SER A 79 19.19 2.29 -13.07
C SER A 79 18.01 1.51 -13.66
N ASP A 80 18.11 0.99 -14.87
CA ASP A 80 17.06 0.16 -15.49
C ASP A 80 16.79 -1.11 -14.69
N ALA A 81 17.83 -1.77 -14.18
CA ALA A 81 17.67 -2.93 -13.31
C ALA A 81 17.02 -2.55 -11.97
N ALA A 82 17.41 -1.44 -11.37
CA ALA A 82 16.81 -0.94 -10.14
C ALA A 82 15.33 -0.57 -10.32
N LEU A 83 14.96 0.08 -11.42
CA LEU A 83 13.57 0.40 -11.74
C LEU A 83 12.72 -0.85 -11.95
N LYS A 84 13.25 -1.88 -12.63
CA LYS A 84 12.56 -3.16 -12.78
C LYS A 84 12.31 -3.84 -11.44
N LEU A 85 13.30 -3.85 -10.55
CA LEU A 85 13.15 -4.40 -9.19
C LEU A 85 12.13 -3.61 -8.37
N ALA A 86 12.15 -2.28 -8.47
CA ALA A 86 11.17 -1.43 -7.79
C ALA A 86 9.74 -1.67 -8.31
N ALA A 87 9.56 -1.80 -9.63
CA ALA A 87 8.27 -2.09 -10.23
C ALA A 87 7.75 -3.49 -9.86
N ASP A 88 8.63 -4.50 -9.82
CA ASP A 88 8.26 -5.85 -9.40
C ASP A 88 7.89 -5.89 -7.91
N GLU A 89 8.60 -5.15 -7.06
CA GLU A 89 8.27 -5.05 -5.63
C GLU A 89 6.95 -4.31 -5.41
N GLU A 90 6.71 -3.20 -6.12
CA GLU A 90 5.43 -2.48 -6.09
C GLU A 90 4.27 -3.40 -6.48
N LYS A 91 4.44 -4.21 -7.54
CA LYS A 91 3.42 -5.16 -7.97
C LYS A 91 3.15 -6.24 -6.92
N ARG A 92 4.21 -6.77 -6.28
CA ARG A 92 4.09 -7.75 -5.18
C ARG A 92 3.40 -7.13 -3.98
N GLN A 93 3.74 -5.91 -3.63
CA GLN A 93 3.15 -5.17 -2.53
C GLN A 93 1.65 -4.96 -2.78
N LYS A 94 1.24 -4.44 -3.94
CA LYS A 94 -0.19 -4.29 -4.31
C LYS A 94 -0.96 -5.61 -4.26
N THR A 95 -0.33 -6.71 -4.67
CA THR A 95 -0.96 -8.04 -4.61
C THR A 95 -1.16 -8.50 -3.16
N ARG A 96 -0.19 -8.23 -2.27
CA ARG A 96 -0.30 -8.55 -0.84
C ARG A 96 -1.36 -7.70 -0.17
N GLU A 97 -1.36 -6.39 -0.40
CA GLU A 97 -2.36 -5.46 0.13
C GLU A 97 -3.78 -5.86 -0.32
N GLY A 98 -3.96 -6.21 -1.60
CA GLY A 98 -5.25 -6.68 -2.11
C GLY A 98 -5.73 -7.99 -1.47
N ARG A 99 -4.81 -8.92 -1.16
CA ARG A 99 -5.14 -10.16 -0.43
C ARG A 99 -5.51 -9.88 1.03
N GLU A 100 -4.74 -9.04 1.71
CA GLU A 100 -5.03 -8.64 3.09
C GLU A 100 -6.40 -7.96 3.20
N LYS A 101 -6.69 -7.02 2.29
CA LYS A 101 -8.01 -6.39 2.18
C LYS A 101 -9.13 -7.42 2.04
N THR A 102 -8.97 -8.36 1.11
CA THR A 102 -9.97 -9.41 0.85
C THR A 102 -10.20 -10.26 2.11
N LEU A 103 -9.12 -10.67 2.78
CA LEU A 103 -9.21 -11.46 4.02
C LEU A 103 -9.94 -10.70 5.13
N VAL A 104 -9.63 -9.41 5.33
CA VAL A 104 -10.31 -8.58 6.34
C VAL A 104 -11.79 -8.48 6.04
N LEU A 105 -12.17 -8.15 4.80
CA LEU A 105 -13.58 -8.01 4.39
C LEU A 105 -14.37 -9.32 4.54
N VAL A 106 -13.79 -10.45 4.14
CA VAL A 106 -14.42 -11.77 4.33
C VAL A 106 -14.60 -12.09 5.82
N GLN A 107 -13.60 -11.76 6.65
CA GLN A 107 -13.63 -12.04 8.09
C GLN A 107 -14.71 -11.24 8.84
N ILE A 108 -14.92 -9.97 8.47
CA ILE A 108 -15.92 -9.10 9.13
C ILE A 108 -17.34 -9.23 8.53
N ASN A 109 -17.51 -9.92 7.40
CA ASN A 109 -18.77 -9.94 6.64
C ASN A 109 -19.99 -10.34 7.48
N GLY A 110 -19.86 -11.38 8.32
CA GLY A 110 -20.96 -11.85 9.18
C GLY A 110 -21.40 -10.77 10.17
N GLU A 111 -20.43 -10.21 10.90
CA GLU A 111 -20.65 -9.13 11.87
C GLU A 111 -21.27 -7.89 11.22
N VAL A 112 -20.72 -7.45 10.07
CA VAL A 112 -21.25 -6.29 9.35
C VAL A 112 -22.68 -6.53 8.86
N THR A 113 -22.97 -7.73 8.34
CA THR A 113 -24.31 -8.07 7.83
C THR A 113 -25.35 -8.08 8.94
N ASP A 114 -25.02 -8.68 10.10
CA ASP A 114 -25.94 -8.75 11.23
C ASP A 114 -26.18 -7.38 11.86
N ASN A 115 -25.11 -6.59 12.04
CA ASN A 115 -25.21 -5.22 12.56
C ASN A 115 -25.96 -4.29 11.61
N GLN A 116 -25.78 -4.43 10.29
CA GLN A 116 -26.51 -3.64 9.30
C GLN A 116 -28.02 -3.90 9.40
N LYS A 117 -28.42 -5.18 9.51
CA LYS A 117 -29.84 -5.56 9.68
C LYS A 117 -30.41 -5.00 10.98
N GLU A 118 -29.70 -5.15 12.09
CA GLU A 118 -30.17 -4.67 13.39
C GLU A 118 -30.32 -3.14 13.39
N LEU A 119 -29.36 -2.40 12.82
CA LEU A 119 -29.44 -0.94 12.69
C LEU A 119 -30.56 -0.50 11.75
N ALA A 120 -30.75 -1.17 10.61
CA ALA A 120 -31.85 -0.89 9.69
C ALA A 120 -33.22 -1.13 10.37
N ASP A 121 -33.33 -2.18 11.19
CA ASP A 121 -34.55 -2.48 11.94
C ASP A 121 -34.80 -1.49 13.08
N ILE A 122 -33.76 -0.99 13.75
CA ILE A 122 -33.88 0.09 14.74
C ILE A 122 -34.33 1.37 14.04
N HIS A 123 -33.67 1.75 12.95
CA HIS A 123 -34.02 2.94 12.17
C HIS A 123 -35.47 2.89 11.68
N ARG A 124 -35.92 1.76 11.12
CA ARG A 124 -37.32 1.59 10.66
C ARG A 124 -38.34 1.78 11.78
N ARG A 125 -38.02 1.40 13.01
CA ARG A 125 -38.91 1.58 14.17
C ARG A 125 -38.92 3.04 14.65
N LEU A 126 -37.77 3.70 14.58
CA LEU A 126 -37.65 5.12 14.89
C LEU A 126 -38.29 5.99 13.81
N ASP A 127 -38.35 5.56 12.55
CA ASP A 127 -39.03 6.29 11.48
C ASP A 127 -40.55 6.02 11.43
N GLY A 128 -41.08 5.22 12.37
CA GLY A 128 -42.48 4.84 12.41
C GLY A 128 -43.42 6.00 12.77
N PRO A 129 -44.70 5.93 12.37
CA PRO A 129 -45.70 6.90 12.79
C PRO A 129 -45.80 6.91 14.33
N LEU A 130 -45.80 8.11 14.93
CA LEU A 130 -45.83 8.34 16.38
C LEU A 130 -44.55 7.91 17.14
N ALA A 131 -43.47 7.52 16.46
CA ALA A 131 -42.24 7.07 17.13
C ALA A 131 -41.60 8.17 18.00
N ASP A 132 -41.64 9.45 17.60
CA ASP A 132 -41.18 10.58 18.43
C ASP A 132 -41.98 10.67 19.74
N GLU A 133 -43.32 10.65 19.62
CA GLU A 133 -44.20 10.74 20.79
C GLU A 133 -44.00 9.55 21.71
N LEU A 134 -43.97 8.33 21.17
CA LEU A 134 -43.72 7.11 21.94
C LEU A 134 -42.35 7.15 22.62
N PHE A 135 -41.30 7.60 21.95
CA PHE A 135 -39.97 7.68 22.56
C PHE A 135 -39.92 8.68 23.72
N VAL A 136 -40.69 9.76 23.66
CA VAL A 136 -40.79 10.75 24.73
C VAL A 136 -41.65 10.23 25.89
N THR A 137 -42.84 9.69 25.60
CA THR A 137 -43.83 9.38 26.64
C THR A 137 -43.74 7.96 27.20
N ASP A 138 -43.25 7.00 26.42
CA ASP A 138 -43.21 5.58 26.79
C ASP A 138 -41.77 5.14 27.11
N ASP A 139 -41.51 4.90 28.40
CA ASP A 139 -40.21 4.40 28.85
C ASP A 139 -39.91 3.00 28.33
N ILE A 140 -40.92 2.13 28.17
CA ILE A 140 -40.71 0.76 27.68
C ILE A 140 -40.23 0.80 26.24
N PHE A 141 -40.87 1.61 25.39
CA PHE A 141 -40.44 1.80 24.01
C PHE A 141 -39.00 2.35 23.93
N ARG A 142 -38.71 3.39 24.72
CA ARG A 142 -37.37 4.00 24.78
C ARG A 142 -36.30 3.01 25.22
N GLN A 143 -36.52 2.29 26.33
CA GLN A 143 -35.57 1.29 26.83
C GLN A 143 -35.38 0.16 25.82
N ALA A 144 -36.45 -0.30 25.17
CA ALA A 144 -36.34 -1.33 24.13
C ALA A 144 -35.45 -0.89 22.95
N MET A 145 -35.52 0.37 22.52
CA MET A 145 -34.63 0.90 21.47
C MET A 145 -33.18 1.01 21.95
N LEU A 146 -32.95 1.50 23.16
CA LEU A 146 -31.62 1.61 23.74
C LEU A 146 -30.98 0.23 23.95
N ASP A 147 -31.73 -0.75 24.44
CA ASP A 147 -31.23 -2.11 24.64
C ASP A 147 -30.89 -2.79 23.30
N ARG A 148 -31.66 -2.55 22.22
CA ARG A 148 -31.30 -3.04 20.88
C ARG A 148 -29.99 -2.45 20.38
N LEU A 149 -29.74 -1.15 20.58
CA LEU A 149 -28.47 -0.52 20.22
C LEU A 149 -27.27 -1.14 20.95
N THR A 150 -27.45 -1.56 22.20
CA THR A 150 -26.36 -2.22 22.94
C THR A 150 -25.98 -3.59 22.39
N LYS A 151 -26.85 -4.22 21.58
CA LYS A 151 -26.56 -5.51 20.93
C LYS A 151 -25.72 -5.35 19.66
N VAL A 152 -25.66 -4.14 19.12
CA VAL A 152 -24.84 -3.85 17.94
C VAL A 152 -23.41 -3.68 18.45
N GLU A 153 -22.56 -4.67 18.17
CA GLU A 153 -21.18 -4.70 18.63
C GLU A 153 -20.26 -5.19 17.52
N PHE A 154 -18.97 -4.82 17.63
CA PHE A 154 -17.96 -5.09 16.61
C PHE A 154 -16.77 -5.91 17.15
N PRO A 155 -16.99 -7.06 17.83
CA PRO A 155 -15.90 -7.82 18.43
C PRO A 155 -14.82 -8.27 17.44
N ILE A 156 -15.18 -8.72 16.24
CA ILE A 156 -14.25 -9.18 15.20
C ILE A 156 -13.52 -7.98 14.62
N THR A 157 -14.24 -6.93 14.23
CA THR A 157 -13.60 -5.70 13.72
C THR A 157 -12.64 -5.09 14.74
N ASN A 158 -12.97 -5.12 16.05
CA ASN A 158 -12.07 -4.65 17.11
C ASN A 158 -10.78 -5.47 17.22
N GLN A 159 -10.81 -6.78 16.91
CA GLN A 159 -9.60 -7.61 16.84
C GLN A 159 -8.74 -7.31 15.60
N LEU A 160 -9.33 -6.66 14.60
CA LEU A 160 -8.70 -6.35 13.32
C LEU A 160 -8.34 -4.87 13.16
N VAL A 161 -8.40 -4.07 14.22
CA VAL A 161 -8.14 -2.61 14.18
C VAL A 161 -6.81 -2.29 13.48
N ASP A 162 -5.75 -3.02 13.82
CA ASP A 162 -4.43 -2.83 13.23
C ASP A 162 -4.37 -3.18 11.73
N ARG A 163 -5.37 -3.89 11.21
CA ARG A 163 -5.48 -4.32 9.81
C ARG A 163 -6.54 -3.53 9.02
N LEU A 164 -7.29 -2.62 9.66
CA LEU A 164 -8.29 -1.80 8.97
C LEU A 164 -7.65 -0.83 7.96
N HIS A 165 -6.36 -0.52 8.10
CA HIS A 165 -5.63 0.32 7.14
C HIS A 165 -5.49 -0.31 5.75
N TYR A 166 -5.75 -1.62 5.59
CA TYR A 166 -5.79 -2.27 4.28
C TYR A 166 -7.11 -2.03 3.52
N LEU A 167 -8.13 -1.45 4.17
CA LEU A 167 -9.39 -1.13 3.53
C LEU A 167 -9.28 0.22 2.80
N ASP A 168 -9.65 0.25 1.53
CA ASP A 168 -9.65 1.48 0.72
C ASP A 168 -10.50 2.60 1.34
N ASP A 169 -10.19 3.84 0.97
CA ASP A 169 -11.06 5.01 1.14
C ASP A 169 -12.21 4.89 0.12
N PRO A 170 -13.41 4.39 0.50
CA PRO A 170 -14.18 4.92 1.63
C PRO A 170 -14.57 3.90 2.73
N ILE A 171 -14.22 2.63 2.57
CA ILE A 171 -14.73 1.53 3.40
C ILE A 171 -14.13 1.53 4.80
N GLY A 172 -12.81 1.72 4.90
CA GLY A 172 -12.11 1.77 6.19
C GLY A 172 -12.64 2.88 7.11
N PRO A 173 -12.66 4.15 6.64
CA PRO A 173 -13.22 5.26 7.40
C PRO A 173 -14.69 5.08 7.79
N ALA A 174 -15.54 4.55 6.89
CA ALA A 174 -16.95 4.28 7.19
C ALA A 174 -17.09 3.27 8.35
N LEU A 175 -16.34 2.18 8.33
CA LEU A 175 -16.37 1.17 9.41
C LEU A 175 -15.87 1.75 10.74
N VAL A 176 -14.77 2.51 10.72
CA VAL A 176 -14.23 3.17 11.93
C VAL A 176 -15.23 4.18 12.49
N ARG A 177 -15.88 4.97 11.63
CA ARG A 177 -16.96 5.89 12.01
C ARG A 177 -18.11 5.13 12.66
N CYS A 178 -18.52 3.99 12.11
CA CYS A 178 -19.56 3.15 12.71
C CYS A 178 -19.21 2.71 14.12
N VAL A 179 -18.02 2.15 14.32
CA VAL A 179 -17.54 1.69 15.63
C VAL A 179 -17.50 2.85 16.64
N ALA A 180 -16.98 4.01 16.23
CA ALA A 180 -16.82 5.18 17.10
C ALA A 180 -18.17 5.81 17.48
N MET A 181 -19.05 6.03 16.50
CA MET A 181 -20.36 6.63 16.71
C MET A 181 -21.26 5.72 17.56
N LEU A 182 -21.26 4.41 17.29
CA LEU A 182 -22.05 3.47 18.08
C LEU A 182 -21.59 3.38 19.54
N ARG A 183 -20.27 3.41 19.78
CA ARG A 183 -19.72 3.51 21.15
C ARG A 183 -20.15 4.81 21.84
N SER A 184 -20.21 5.92 21.10
CA SER A 184 -20.72 7.20 21.61
C SER A 184 -22.21 7.13 21.96
N LEU A 185 -23.03 6.55 21.06
CA LEU A 185 -24.46 6.34 21.29
C LEU A 185 -24.73 5.43 22.49
N ASN A 186 -24.02 4.31 22.63
CA ASN A 186 -24.19 3.40 23.76
C ASN A 186 -23.82 4.06 25.10
N ARG A 187 -22.78 4.90 25.14
CA ARG A 187 -22.44 5.68 26.34
C ARG A 187 -23.52 6.69 26.71
N LYS A 188 -24.06 7.42 25.73
CA LYS A 188 -25.16 8.37 25.95
C LYS A 188 -26.45 7.64 26.34
N GLY A 189 -26.78 6.55 25.66
CA GLY A 189 -27.93 5.70 25.96
C GLY A 189 -27.89 5.15 27.38
N ALA A 190 -26.72 4.72 27.86
CA ALA A 190 -26.56 4.31 29.26
C ALA A 190 -26.83 5.47 30.24
N ALA A 191 -26.37 6.69 29.95
CA ALA A 191 -26.65 7.86 30.79
C ALA A 191 -28.15 8.22 30.84
N VAL A 192 -28.85 8.05 29.71
CA VAL A 192 -30.31 8.23 29.62
C VAL A 192 -31.04 7.15 30.42
N ARG A 193 -30.63 5.88 30.27
CA ARG A 193 -31.22 4.76 31.00
C ARG A 193 -31.06 4.89 32.51
N ASP A 194 -29.90 5.36 32.96
CA ASP A 194 -29.60 5.54 34.38
C ASP A 194 -30.23 6.82 34.97
N GLY A 195 -30.98 7.60 34.17
CA GLY A 195 -31.58 8.88 34.59
C GLY A 195 -30.55 9.97 34.91
N ARG A 196 -29.30 9.80 34.49
CA ARG A 196 -28.19 10.73 34.73
C ARG A 196 -28.17 11.88 33.73
N ASP A 197 -28.74 11.66 32.55
CA ASP A 197 -28.86 12.69 31.53
C ASP A 197 -30.21 13.41 31.63
N ARG A 198 -30.17 14.73 31.78
CA ARG A 198 -31.34 15.61 31.95
C ARG A 198 -31.67 16.41 30.68
N THR A 199 -30.95 16.16 29.58
CA THR A 199 -31.28 16.68 28.25
C THR A 199 -32.69 16.28 27.82
N ASN A 200 -33.23 17.06 26.89
CA ASN A 200 -34.56 16.86 26.35
C ASN A 200 -34.63 15.50 25.63
N THR A 201 -35.52 14.59 26.08
CA THR A 201 -35.70 13.26 25.48
C THR A 201 -35.97 13.32 23.96
N ARG A 202 -36.59 14.40 23.48
CA ARG A 202 -36.79 14.65 22.05
C ARG A 202 -35.49 14.92 21.29
N GLU A 203 -34.52 15.59 21.90
CA GLU A 203 -33.19 15.79 21.29
C GLU A 203 -32.46 14.46 21.15
N HIS A 204 -32.57 13.58 22.15
CA HIS A 204 -32.00 12.23 22.06
C HIS A 204 -32.62 11.40 20.94
N TYR A 205 -33.94 11.49 20.78
CA TYR A 205 -34.64 10.86 19.67
C TYR A 205 -34.12 11.35 18.31
N GLN A 206 -33.99 12.66 18.13
CA GLN A 206 -33.48 13.24 16.87
C GLN A 206 -32.05 12.80 16.56
N VAL A 207 -31.16 12.86 17.57
CA VAL A 207 -29.78 12.38 17.43
C VAL A 207 -29.76 10.90 17.07
N LEU A 208 -30.64 10.10 17.67
CA LEU A 208 -30.69 8.68 17.41
C LEU A 208 -31.21 8.36 16.00
N CYS A 209 -32.22 9.07 15.52
CA CYS A 209 -32.73 8.91 14.15
C CYS A 209 -31.64 9.22 13.12
N ILE A 210 -30.98 10.37 13.25
CA ILE A 210 -29.91 10.79 12.34
C ILE A 210 -28.73 9.80 12.41
N ALA A 211 -28.31 9.42 13.61
CA ALA A 211 -27.15 8.55 13.76
C ALA A 211 -27.45 7.13 13.24
N THR A 212 -28.61 6.55 13.53
CA THR A 212 -28.98 5.21 13.04
C THR A 212 -29.10 5.16 11.52
N GLN A 213 -29.59 6.23 10.89
CA GLN A 213 -29.59 6.36 9.43
C GLN A 213 -28.18 6.34 8.85
N VAL A 214 -27.31 7.25 9.30
CA VAL A 214 -25.93 7.36 8.81
C VAL A 214 -25.16 6.05 9.03
N LEU A 215 -25.33 5.43 10.19
CA LEU A 215 -24.70 4.15 10.51
C LEU A 215 -25.20 3.01 9.60
N SER A 216 -26.49 3.01 9.26
CA SER A 216 -27.08 2.01 8.37
C SER A 216 -26.54 2.15 6.94
N GLU A 217 -26.43 3.37 6.43
CA GLU A 217 -25.87 3.67 5.10
C GLU A 217 -24.38 3.30 4.99
N ASP A 218 -23.61 3.60 6.04
CA ASP A 218 -22.19 3.23 6.11
C ASP A 218 -22.00 1.72 6.15
N LEU A 219 -22.71 1.03 7.03
CA LEU A 219 -22.61 -0.43 7.11
C LEU A 219 -23.12 -1.11 5.86
N GLU A 220 -24.11 -0.55 5.16
CA GLU A 220 -24.54 -1.07 3.86
C GLU A 220 -23.42 -0.97 2.83
N SER A 221 -22.70 0.15 2.79
CA SER A 221 -21.53 0.33 1.91
C SER A 221 -20.42 -0.69 2.23
N VAL A 222 -20.13 -0.92 3.52
CA VAL A 222 -19.16 -1.94 3.97
C VAL A 222 -19.67 -3.34 3.62
N ARG A 223 -20.95 -3.63 3.80
CA ARG A 223 -21.58 -4.93 3.48
C ARG A 223 -21.46 -5.25 2.00
N LEU A 224 -21.70 -4.27 1.12
CA LEU A 224 -21.52 -4.44 -0.32
C LEU A 224 -20.06 -4.71 -0.69
N ALA A 225 -19.10 -4.04 -0.04
CA ALA A 225 -17.68 -4.33 -0.22
C ALA A 225 -17.31 -5.75 0.26
N CYS A 226 -17.89 -6.22 1.37
CA CYS A 226 -17.72 -7.58 1.86
C CYS A 226 -18.27 -8.62 0.88
N ALA A 227 -19.49 -8.39 0.37
CA ALA A 227 -20.11 -9.26 -0.63
C ALA A 227 -19.26 -9.37 -1.90
N LYS A 228 -18.74 -8.23 -2.38
CA LYS A 228 -17.81 -8.20 -3.51
C LYS A 228 -16.54 -8.99 -3.23
N ALA A 229 -15.93 -8.81 -2.05
CA ALA A 229 -14.71 -9.55 -1.68
C ALA A 229 -14.93 -11.07 -1.61
N ILE A 230 -16.11 -11.52 -1.16
CA ILE A 230 -16.47 -12.95 -1.15
C ILE A 230 -16.54 -13.49 -2.58
N ILE A 231 -17.21 -12.77 -3.49
CA ILE A 231 -17.31 -13.14 -4.91
C ILE A 231 -15.91 -13.21 -5.53
N ASP A 232 -15.11 -12.15 -5.36
CA ASP A 232 -13.76 -12.03 -5.92
C ASP A 232 -12.81 -13.11 -5.36
N SER A 233 -13.04 -13.58 -4.13
CA SER A 233 -12.23 -14.64 -3.50
C SER A 233 -12.55 -16.05 -3.99
N GLY A 234 -13.65 -16.24 -4.72
CA GLY A 234 -14.10 -17.56 -5.19
C GLY A 234 -14.57 -18.52 -4.09
N VAL A 235 -14.73 -18.03 -2.85
CA VAL A 235 -15.24 -18.85 -1.72
C VAL A 235 -16.63 -19.43 -2.02
N ASP A 236 -17.49 -18.65 -2.70
CA ASP A 236 -18.82 -19.11 -3.11
C ASP A 236 -18.81 -20.10 -4.27
N ALA A 237 -17.79 -20.10 -5.15
CA ALA A 237 -17.73 -21.00 -6.30
C ALA A 237 -17.73 -22.48 -5.88
N SER A 238 -17.13 -22.79 -4.72
CA SER A 238 -17.12 -24.15 -4.17
C SER A 238 -18.47 -24.60 -3.59
N ARG A 239 -19.30 -23.67 -3.09
CA ARG A 239 -20.66 -23.97 -2.60
C ARG A 239 -21.64 -24.07 -3.76
N ILE A 240 -21.49 -23.23 -4.78
CA ILE A 240 -22.28 -23.29 -6.02
C ILE A 240 -21.97 -24.59 -6.77
N ALA A 241 -20.69 -24.94 -6.97
CA ALA A 241 -20.29 -26.20 -7.62
C ALA A 241 -20.79 -27.46 -6.87
N ARG A 242 -20.87 -27.41 -5.53
CA ARG A 242 -21.44 -28.51 -4.72
C ARG A 242 -22.97 -28.57 -4.82
N ALA A 243 -23.65 -27.43 -4.94
CA ALA A 243 -25.09 -27.38 -5.14
C ALA A 243 -25.45 -27.94 -6.53
N GLU A 244 -24.71 -27.57 -7.56
CA GLU A 244 -24.87 -28.09 -8.93
C GLU A 244 -24.61 -29.61 -9.01
N SER A 245 -23.57 -30.12 -8.33
CA SER A 245 -23.30 -31.58 -8.31
C SER A 245 -24.37 -32.41 -7.58
N ASN A 246 -25.12 -31.80 -6.66
CA ASN A 246 -26.19 -32.49 -5.93
C ASN A 246 -27.50 -32.54 -6.73
N ASP A 247 -27.76 -31.57 -7.62
CA ASP A 247 -28.93 -31.58 -8.50
C ASP A 247 -28.79 -32.61 -9.64
N GLU A 248 -27.58 -32.81 -10.18
CA GLU A 248 -27.34 -33.84 -11.20
C GLU A 248 -27.46 -35.28 -10.66
N GLY A 249 -27.25 -35.48 -9.36
CA GLY A 249 -27.42 -36.78 -8.69
C GLY A 249 -28.87 -37.17 -8.44
N HIS A 250 -29.81 -36.23 -8.39
CA HIS A 250 -31.22 -36.50 -8.13
C HIS A 250 -32.06 -36.72 -9.40
N SER A 251 -31.56 -36.32 -10.58
CA SER A 251 -32.26 -36.49 -11.86
C SER A 251 -31.94 -37.81 -12.58
N ALA A 252 -30.92 -38.55 -12.17
CA ALA A 252 -30.49 -39.80 -12.83
C ALA A 252 -31.09 -41.10 -12.25
N GLY A 253 -31.96 -41.02 -11.24
CA GLY A 253 -32.40 -42.19 -10.47
C GLY A 253 -33.76 -42.80 -10.83
N ASP A 254 -34.63 -42.12 -11.57
CA ASP A 254 -36.06 -42.49 -11.65
C ASP A 254 -36.53 -42.79 -13.08
N ASN A 255 -35.90 -43.76 -13.75
CA ASN A 255 -36.35 -44.22 -15.08
C ASN A 255 -35.99 -45.69 -15.39
N ARG A 256 -36.06 -46.59 -14.41
CA ARG A 256 -36.07 -48.04 -14.66
C ARG A 256 -36.92 -48.79 -13.64
N ALA A 257 -38.14 -49.11 -14.03
CA ALA A 257 -38.72 -50.47 -13.98
C ALA A 257 -40.25 -50.40 -14.07
N ALA A 258 -40.76 -50.33 -15.31
CA ALA A 258 -42.10 -50.79 -15.62
C ALA A 258 -42.04 -51.43 -17.01
N ASP A 259 -41.64 -52.70 -17.02
CA ASP A 259 -41.93 -53.70 -18.05
C ASP A 259 -42.07 -55.06 -17.36
#